data_AF-A0A6L6ADH7-F1
#
_entry.id   AF-A0A6L6ADH7-F1
#
_cell.length_a   1.000
_cell.length_b   1.000
_cell.length_c   1.000
_cell.angle_alpha   90.00
_cell.angle_beta   90.00
_cell.angle_gamma   90.00
#
_symmetry.space_group_name_H-M   'P 1'
#
loop_
_entity.id
_entity.type
_entity.pdbx_description
1 polymer ?
#
loop_
_entity_poly.entity_id
_entity_poly.type
_entity_poly.pdbx_seq_one_letter_code
_entity_poly.pdbx_strand_id
1 'polypeptide(L)'
;MNLKTSWRNQIWPLRVLRLWLGVTWIYAGWDKASDPGFLTSGSPTFIGTQLSAYSTSSPIDFAINRMLEHSTQIGIFVMLMEFAIGAATLLWIAPTWAAMGGFAMSLTLWLASSWHIKPYFLASDSAYTILWLTYFLFLYGSRRNSKVAIDRRGFLRVSTVAAIAVAGAAVGKLFPKTLTETSSASGKSASKKIIEDASFKVGQTHNFVS
;
A
#
# COMPACT_ATOMS: atom_id res chain seq x y z
N MET A 1 -22.92 7.78 -15.79
CA MET A 1 -22.68 9.17 -15.34
C MET A 1 -21.39 9.63 -15.96
N ASN A 2 -21.37 10.82 -16.57
CA ASN A 2 -20.18 11.35 -17.25
C ASN A 2 -19.13 11.75 -16.20
N LEU A 3 -17.84 11.44 -16.43
CA LEU A 3 -16.76 11.63 -15.46
C LEU A 3 -16.63 13.11 -15.04
N LYS A 4 -16.72 14.04 -16.00
CA LYS A 4 -16.76 15.49 -15.72
C LYS A 4 -17.90 15.88 -14.78
N THR A 5 -19.10 15.30 -14.98
CA THR A 5 -20.26 15.58 -14.14
C THR A 5 -20.09 15.02 -12.73
N SER A 6 -19.45 13.86 -12.58
CA SER A 6 -19.13 13.29 -11.26
C SER A 6 -18.24 14.22 -10.44
N TRP A 7 -17.15 14.73 -11.03
CA TRP A 7 -16.25 15.65 -10.33
C TRP A 7 -16.95 16.97 -9.98
N ARG A 8 -17.77 17.51 -10.88
CA ARG A 8 -18.51 18.76 -10.63
C ARG A 8 -19.59 18.63 -9.55
N ASN A 9 -20.19 17.46 -9.39
CA ASN A 9 -21.28 17.26 -8.42
C ASN A 9 -20.78 17.00 -6.98
N GLN A 10 -19.47 16.82 -6.76
CA GLN A 10 -18.90 16.69 -5.41
C GLN A 10 -18.61 18.05 -4.80
N ILE A 11 -18.80 18.17 -3.48
CA ILE A 11 -18.31 19.30 -2.69
C ILE A 11 -16.78 19.37 -2.71
N TRP A 12 -16.23 20.58 -2.61
CA TRP A 12 -14.80 20.84 -2.79
C TRP A 12 -13.89 19.96 -1.90
N PRO A 13 -14.15 19.78 -0.59
CA PRO A 13 -13.31 18.93 0.26
C PRO A 13 -13.24 17.46 -0.21
N LEU A 14 -14.35 16.92 -0.72
CA LEU A 14 -14.38 15.55 -1.23
C LEU A 14 -13.61 15.37 -2.53
N ARG A 15 -13.49 16.43 -3.35
CA ARG A 15 -12.65 16.37 -4.55
C ARG A 15 -11.19 16.27 -4.18
N VAL A 16 -10.77 17.06 -3.19
CA VAL A 16 -9.39 17.03 -2.67
C VAL A 16 -9.09 15.66 -2.09
N LEU A 17 -9.97 15.15 -1.22
CA LEU A 17 -9.81 13.83 -0.61
C LEU A 17 -9.77 12.71 -1.66
N ARG A 18 -10.66 12.74 -2.65
CA ARG A 18 -10.70 11.77 -3.75
C ARG A 18 -9.44 11.81 -4.60
N LEU A 19 -8.95 13.00 -4.93
CA LEU A 19 -7.72 13.17 -5.70
C LEU A 19 -6.52 12.67 -4.90
N TRP A 20 -6.42 13.06 -3.64
CA TRP A 20 -5.36 12.64 -2.73
C TRP A 20 -5.31 11.11 -2.58
N LEU A 21 -6.42 10.48 -2.19
CA LEU A 21 -6.50 9.02 -2.01
C LEU A 21 -6.25 8.28 -3.31
N GLY A 22 -6.81 8.76 -4.42
CA GLY A 22 -6.66 8.11 -5.72
C GLY A 22 -5.23 8.17 -6.24
N VAL A 23 -4.59 9.34 -6.18
CA VAL A 23 -3.22 9.54 -6.66
C VAL A 23 -2.21 8.83 -5.77
N THR A 24 -2.33 8.93 -4.44
CA THR A 24 -1.39 8.27 -3.51
C THR A 24 -1.44 6.75 -3.67
N TRP A 25 -2.60 6.18 -3.94
CA TRP A 25 -2.75 4.74 -4.16
C TRP A 25 -2.21 4.25 -5.50
N ILE A 26 -2.40 5.03 -6.58
CA ILE A 26 -1.74 4.74 -7.86
C ILE A 26 -0.22 4.83 -7.70
N TYR A 27 0.26 5.83 -6.96
CA TYR A 27 1.67 5.99 -6.68
C TYR A 27 2.22 4.82 -5.83
N ALA A 28 1.51 4.38 -4.80
CA ALA A 28 1.90 3.22 -3.99
C ALA A 28 1.97 1.93 -4.82
N GLY A 29 0.96 1.69 -5.67
CA GLY A 29 0.98 0.56 -6.60
C GLY A 29 2.15 0.64 -7.57
N TRP A 30 2.45 1.84 -8.09
CA TRP A 30 3.59 2.08 -8.98
C TRP A 30 4.93 1.85 -8.28
N ASP A 31 5.07 2.32 -7.05
CA ASP A 31 6.26 2.12 -6.23
C ASP A 31 6.58 0.63 -6.09
N LYS A 32 5.57 -0.18 -5.73
CA LYS A 32 5.68 -1.64 -5.62
C LYS A 32 5.89 -2.35 -6.96
N ALA A 33 5.32 -1.82 -8.04
CA ALA A 33 5.50 -2.36 -9.39
C ALA A 33 6.92 -2.15 -9.93
N SER A 34 7.52 -1.01 -9.57
CA SER A 34 8.86 -0.61 -9.99
C SER A 34 9.97 -1.25 -9.17
N ASP A 35 9.68 -1.84 -8.00
CA ASP A 35 10.66 -2.53 -7.17
C ASP A 35 10.88 -3.98 -7.66
N PRO A 36 12.06 -4.31 -8.23
CA PRO A 36 12.37 -5.66 -8.72
C PRO A 36 12.45 -6.70 -7.58
N GLY A 37 12.69 -6.23 -6.35
CA GLY A 37 12.85 -7.06 -5.16
C GLY A 37 11.55 -7.40 -4.44
N PHE A 38 10.45 -6.69 -4.73
CA PHE A 38 9.18 -6.82 -4.01
C PHE A 38 8.59 -8.24 -4.08
N LEU A 39 8.76 -8.93 -5.21
CA LEU A 39 8.26 -10.29 -5.46
C LEU A 39 9.34 -11.38 -5.39
N THR A 40 10.61 -11.01 -5.20
CA THR A 40 11.74 -11.95 -5.26
C THR A 40 12.12 -12.43 -3.87
N SER A 41 11.93 -13.72 -3.60
CA SER A 41 12.32 -14.33 -2.33
C SER A 41 13.84 -14.16 -2.11
N GLY A 42 14.23 -13.56 -0.98
CA GLY A 42 15.64 -13.30 -0.64
C GLY A 42 16.11 -11.86 -0.90
N SER A 43 15.28 -11.00 -1.51
CA SER A 43 15.54 -9.55 -1.58
C SER A 43 15.27 -8.88 -0.22
N PRO A 44 16.05 -7.86 0.18
CA PRO A 44 15.76 -7.05 1.37
C PRO A 44 14.40 -6.32 1.32
N THR A 45 13.82 -6.13 0.13
CA THR A 45 12.49 -5.52 -0.06
C THR A 45 11.36 -6.54 -0.27
N PHE A 46 11.63 -7.83 -0.08
CA PHE A 46 10.66 -8.88 -0.33
C PHE A 46 9.42 -8.73 0.58
N ILE A 47 8.23 -8.87 -0.01
CA ILE A 47 6.97 -8.79 0.75
C ILE A 47 6.87 -9.87 1.83
N GLY A 48 7.46 -11.06 1.62
CA GLY A 48 7.43 -12.14 2.60
C GLY A 48 8.33 -11.90 3.80
N THR A 49 9.44 -11.16 3.67
CA THR A 49 10.25 -10.76 4.84
C THR A 49 9.53 -9.70 5.66
N GLN A 50 8.77 -8.81 5.02
CA GLN A 50 7.91 -7.85 5.71
C GLN A 50 6.76 -8.57 6.43
N LEU A 51 6.07 -9.50 5.76
CA LEU A 51 5.01 -10.31 6.37
C LEU A 51 5.52 -11.15 7.55
N SER A 52 6.71 -11.74 7.45
CA SER A 52 7.31 -12.52 8.54
C SER A 52 7.70 -11.63 9.73
N ALA A 53 8.17 -10.40 9.47
CA ALA A 53 8.38 -9.43 10.54
C ALA A 53 7.06 -9.02 11.21
N TYR A 54 5.99 -8.86 10.42
CA TYR A 54 4.66 -8.54 10.95
C TYR A 54 4.05 -9.69 11.76
N SER A 55 4.20 -10.94 11.34
CA SER A 55 3.66 -12.11 12.03
C SER A 55 4.04 -12.13 13.52
N THR A 56 5.28 -11.78 13.86
CA THR A 56 5.77 -11.75 15.26
C THR A 56 5.12 -10.69 16.15
N SER A 57 4.52 -9.65 15.58
CA SER A 57 4.07 -8.45 16.32
C SER A 57 2.62 -8.04 16.03
N SER A 58 1.93 -8.70 15.10
CA SER A 58 0.56 -8.34 14.70
C SER A 58 -0.52 -9.08 15.51
N PRO A 59 -1.67 -8.45 15.82
CA PRO A 59 -2.84 -9.14 16.38
C PRO A 59 -3.51 -10.12 15.42
N ILE A 60 -3.22 -10.00 14.11
CA ILE A 60 -3.79 -10.86 13.04
C ILE A 60 -2.75 -11.87 12.53
N ASP A 61 -1.87 -12.34 13.42
CA ASP A 61 -0.81 -13.29 13.06
C ASP A 61 -1.35 -14.57 12.37
N PHE A 62 -2.54 -15.05 12.76
CA PHE A 62 -3.19 -16.19 12.09
C PHE A 62 -3.44 -15.97 10.58
N ALA A 63 -3.90 -14.78 10.18
CA ALA A 63 -4.11 -14.48 8.76
C ALA A 63 -2.79 -14.27 8.03
N ILE A 64 -1.81 -13.66 8.71
CA ILE A 64 -0.48 -13.41 8.15
C ILE A 64 0.29 -14.71 7.91
N ASN A 65 0.19 -15.69 8.82
CA ASN A 65 0.80 -17.01 8.65
C ASN A 65 0.24 -17.77 7.45
N ARG A 66 -1.07 -17.69 7.19
CA ARG A 66 -1.67 -18.24 5.96
C ARG A 66 -1.18 -17.49 4.71
N MET A 67 -0.93 -16.20 4.85
CA MET A 67 -0.43 -15.33 3.78
C MET A 67 1.05 -15.57 3.47
N LEU A 68 1.85 -16.00 4.45
CA LEU A 68 3.27 -16.28 4.29
C LEU A 68 3.53 -17.41 3.27
N GLU A 69 2.72 -18.47 3.30
CA GLU A 69 2.82 -19.60 2.36
C GLU A 69 2.62 -19.18 0.88
N HIS A 70 1.93 -18.07 0.63
CA HIS A 70 1.62 -17.54 -0.69
C HIS A 70 2.10 -16.08 -0.89
N SER A 71 3.19 -15.70 -0.21
CA SER A 71 3.68 -14.30 -0.14
C SER A 71 3.78 -13.59 -1.50
N THR A 72 4.23 -14.28 -2.55
CA THR A 72 4.37 -13.71 -3.90
C THR A 72 3.02 -13.40 -4.56
N GLN A 73 2.04 -14.29 -4.42
CA GLN A 73 0.69 -14.10 -4.97
C GLN A 73 -0.04 -12.96 -4.26
N ILE A 74 0.17 -12.84 -2.96
CA ILE A 74 -0.38 -11.77 -2.14
C ILE A 74 0.27 -10.43 -2.47
N GLY A 75 1.59 -10.39 -2.69
CA GLY A 75 2.26 -9.19 -3.19
C GLY A 75 1.67 -8.69 -4.51
N ILE A 76 1.45 -9.60 -5.47
CA ILE A 76 0.80 -9.27 -6.75
C ILE A 76 -0.64 -8.77 -6.53
N PHE A 77 -1.39 -9.44 -5.65
CA PHE A 77 -2.76 -9.05 -5.32
C PHE A 77 -2.82 -7.64 -4.73
N VAL A 78 -1.98 -7.35 -3.73
CA VAL A 78 -1.89 -6.03 -3.08
C VAL A 78 -1.54 -4.95 -4.11
N MET A 79 -0.54 -5.20 -4.94
CA MET A 79 -0.11 -4.27 -5.99
C MET A 79 -1.23 -3.98 -7.00
N LEU A 80 -1.95 -5.00 -7.47
CA LEU A 80 -3.09 -4.83 -8.37
C LEU A 80 -4.26 -4.11 -7.68
N MET A 81 -4.53 -4.42 -6.41
CA MET A 81 -5.60 -3.79 -5.66
C MET A 81 -5.33 -2.32 -5.39
N GLU A 82 -4.09 -1.93 -5.14
CA GLU A 82 -3.74 -0.51 -4.95
C GLU A 82 -3.98 0.31 -6.21
N PHE A 83 -3.54 -0.19 -7.38
CA PHE A 83 -3.88 0.43 -8.65
C PHE A 83 -5.38 0.42 -8.94
N ALA A 84 -6.07 -0.69 -8.68
CA ALA A 84 -7.49 -0.82 -8.96
C ALA A 84 -8.32 0.15 -8.10
N ILE A 85 -8.03 0.26 -6.80
CA ILE A 85 -8.72 1.16 -5.87
C ILE A 85 -8.41 2.61 -6.21
N GLY A 86 -7.14 2.94 -6.50
CA GLY A 86 -6.75 4.28 -6.95
C GLY A 86 -7.42 4.70 -8.26
N ALA A 87 -7.43 3.83 -9.27
CA ALA A 87 -8.11 4.09 -10.54
C ALA A 87 -9.63 4.15 -10.39
N ALA A 88 -10.23 3.24 -9.61
CA ALA A 88 -11.68 3.22 -9.38
C ALA A 88 -12.16 4.49 -8.68
N THR A 89 -11.40 4.97 -7.69
CA THR A 89 -11.72 6.23 -7.00
C THR A 89 -11.58 7.43 -7.90
N LEU A 90 -10.51 7.55 -8.69
CA LEU A 90 -10.34 8.68 -9.63
C LEU A 90 -11.36 8.65 -10.77
N LEU A 91 -11.76 7.48 -11.26
CA LEU A 91 -12.69 7.36 -12.38
C LEU A 91 -14.18 7.37 -11.96
N TRP A 92 -14.48 7.35 -10.65
CA TRP A 92 -15.84 7.19 -10.11
C TRP A 92 -16.52 5.88 -10.52
N ILE A 93 -15.73 4.82 -10.71
CA ILE A 93 -16.26 3.48 -10.94
C ILE A 93 -16.50 2.85 -9.57
N ALA A 94 -17.77 2.52 -9.27
CA ALA A 94 -18.19 1.91 -8.01
C ALA A 94 -17.51 2.54 -6.75
N PRO A 95 -17.58 3.86 -6.57
CA PRO A 95 -16.72 4.58 -5.61
C PRO A 95 -17.00 4.22 -4.15
N THR A 96 -18.19 3.72 -3.81
CA THR A 96 -18.49 3.14 -2.49
C THR A 96 -17.70 1.85 -2.25
N TRP A 97 -17.63 0.97 -3.24
CA TRP A 97 -16.87 -0.29 -3.15
C TRP A 97 -15.37 -0.05 -3.20
N ALA A 98 -14.92 0.90 -4.03
CA ALA A 98 -13.52 1.34 -4.03
C ALA A 98 -13.13 1.91 -2.66
N ALA A 99 -13.99 2.74 -2.06
CA ALA A 99 -13.75 3.30 -0.73
C ALA A 99 -13.72 2.23 0.37
N MET A 100 -14.61 1.25 0.30
CA MET A 100 -14.63 0.12 1.24
C MET A 100 -13.40 -0.77 1.08
N GLY A 101 -12.97 -1.04 -0.16
CA GLY A 101 -11.75 -1.78 -0.45
C GLY A 101 -10.51 -1.07 0.07
N GLY A 102 -10.42 0.25 -0.16
CA GLY A 102 -9.33 1.07 0.38
C GLY A 102 -9.29 1.07 1.90
N PHE A 103 -10.46 1.19 2.54
CA PHE A 103 -10.60 1.09 4.00
C PHE A 103 -10.14 -0.27 4.54
N ALA A 104 -10.65 -1.37 3.97
CA ALA A 104 -10.31 -2.71 4.42
C ALA A 104 -8.80 -2.99 4.30
N MET A 105 -8.20 -2.63 3.18
CA MET A 105 -6.76 -2.77 2.93
C MET A 105 -5.93 -1.93 3.91
N SER A 106 -6.25 -0.65 4.10
CA SER A 106 -5.54 0.19 5.08
C SER A 106 -5.70 -0.32 6.50
N LEU A 107 -6.88 -0.84 6.87
CA LEU A 107 -7.13 -1.42 8.18
C LEU A 107 -6.30 -2.70 8.40
N THR A 108 -6.24 -3.58 7.40
CA THR A 108 -5.39 -4.78 7.45
C THR A 108 -3.93 -4.40 7.60
N LEU A 109 -3.43 -3.43 6.85
CA LEU A 109 -2.05 -2.94 6.97
C LEU A 109 -1.80 -2.29 8.34
N TRP A 110 -2.77 -1.53 8.85
CA TRP A 110 -2.64 -0.92 10.18
C TRP A 110 -2.55 -1.97 11.29
N LEU A 111 -3.41 -3.00 11.26
CA LEU A 111 -3.34 -4.09 12.24
C LEU A 111 -2.10 -4.98 12.03
N ALA A 112 -1.64 -5.17 10.79
CA ALA A 112 -0.46 -5.96 10.50
C ALA A 112 0.83 -5.21 10.88
N SER A 113 1.13 -4.13 10.16
CA SER A 113 2.41 -3.43 10.28
C SER A 113 2.50 -2.55 11.52
N SER A 114 1.44 -1.82 11.81
CA SER A 114 1.55 -0.54 12.54
C SER A 114 0.82 -0.53 13.89
N TRP A 115 0.30 -1.69 14.32
CA TRP A 115 -0.47 -1.84 15.56
C TRP A 115 0.36 -1.54 16.83
N HIS A 116 1.64 -1.95 16.81
CA HIS A 116 2.54 -1.77 17.95
C HIS A 116 3.30 -0.44 17.95
N ILE A 117 3.19 0.38 16.90
CA ILE A 117 3.92 1.64 16.78
C ILE A 117 3.29 2.68 17.72
N LYS A 118 4.02 3.05 18.78
CA LYS A 118 3.64 4.11 19.71
C LYS A 118 4.67 5.24 19.66
N PRO A 119 4.26 6.50 19.43
CA PRO A 119 2.88 6.96 19.19
C PRO A 119 2.33 6.68 17.78
N TYR A 120 1.00 6.50 17.68
CA TYR A 120 0.32 5.99 16.47
C TYR A 120 0.43 6.87 15.22
N PHE A 121 0.72 8.18 15.37
CA PHE A 121 0.87 9.11 14.26
C PHE A 121 2.19 8.96 13.49
N LEU A 122 3.14 8.18 14.01
CA LEU A 122 4.36 7.82 13.26
C LEU A 122 4.07 6.85 12.11
N ALA A 123 2.93 6.16 12.16
CA ALA A 123 2.50 5.23 11.14
C ALA A 123 1.36 5.80 10.32
N SER A 124 1.57 5.92 9.00
CA SER A 124 0.58 6.49 8.09
C SER A 124 -0.67 5.63 7.91
N ASP A 125 -0.60 4.32 8.16
CA ASP A 125 -1.69 3.37 7.88
C ASP A 125 -2.96 3.68 8.67
N SER A 126 -2.80 4.13 9.93
CA SER A 126 -3.92 4.56 10.79
C SER A 126 -4.64 5.78 10.21
N ALA A 127 -3.88 6.77 9.73
CA ALA A 127 -4.42 7.95 9.07
C ALA A 127 -5.15 7.60 7.77
N TYR A 128 -4.55 6.76 6.92
CA TYR A 128 -5.21 6.31 5.68
C TYR A 128 -6.48 5.51 5.95
N THR A 129 -6.49 4.67 6.99
CA THR A 129 -7.70 3.94 7.42
C THR A 129 -8.84 4.90 7.73
N ILE A 130 -8.58 5.97 8.48
CA ILE A 130 -9.59 6.98 8.82
C ILE A 130 -10.02 7.78 7.58
N LEU A 131 -9.09 8.16 6.70
CA LEU A 131 -9.40 8.89 5.47
C LEU A 131 -10.29 8.05 4.51
N TRP A 132 -10.00 6.76 4.37
CA TRP A 132 -10.85 5.85 3.59
C TRP A 132 -12.21 5.61 4.25
N LEU A 133 -12.24 5.45 5.58
CA LEU A 133 -13.48 5.27 6.33
C LEU A 133 -14.40 6.48 6.19
N THR A 134 -13.86 7.70 6.39
CA THR A 134 -14.62 8.95 6.25
C THR A 134 -15.14 9.14 4.83
N TYR A 135 -14.31 8.84 3.82
CA TYR A 135 -14.74 8.84 2.42
C TYR A 135 -15.86 7.82 2.19
N PHE A 136 -15.72 6.59 2.68
CA PHE A 136 -16.74 5.54 2.58
C PHE A 136 -18.07 5.94 3.24
N LEU A 137 -18.04 6.41 4.49
CA LEU A 137 -19.25 6.82 5.23
C LEU A 137 -19.99 7.95 4.51
N PHE A 138 -19.25 8.93 3.99
CA PHE A 138 -19.86 10.03 3.23
C PHE A 138 -20.57 9.51 1.98
N LEU A 139 -19.90 8.64 1.21
CA LEU A 139 -20.47 8.07 -0.01
C LEU A 139 -21.65 7.14 0.28
N TYR A 140 -21.59 6.38 1.38
CA TYR A 140 -22.65 5.48 1.84
C TYR A 140 -23.88 6.28 2.30
N GLY A 141 -23.67 7.30 3.16
CA GLY A 141 -24.72 8.19 3.64
C GLY A 141 -25.40 9.00 2.53
N SER A 142 -24.64 9.43 1.53
CA SER A 142 -25.17 10.14 0.35
C SER A 142 -26.01 9.25 -0.58
N ARG A 143 -25.85 7.92 -0.55
CA ARG A 143 -26.48 6.96 -1.46
C ARG A 143 -27.62 6.12 -0.87
N ARG A 144 -28.28 6.60 0.19
CA ARG A 144 -29.34 5.86 0.92
C ARG A 144 -30.47 5.28 0.04
N ASN A 145 -30.60 5.67 -1.23
CA ASN A 145 -31.59 5.17 -2.20
C ASN A 145 -31.04 4.66 -3.56
N SER A 146 -29.75 4.35 -3.68
CA SER A 146 -29.20 3.87 -4.97
C SER A 146 -29.30 2.35 -5.12
N LYS A 147 -30.29 1.85 -5.87
CA LYS A 147 -30.33 0.44 -6.29
C LYS A 147 -29.04 0.10 -7.04
N VAL A 148 -28.26 -0.86 -6.53
CA VAL A 148 -27.08 -1.39 -7.20
C VAL A 148 -27.56 -2.29 -8.33
N ALA A 149 -27.83 -1.71 -9.50
CA ALA A 149 -28.04 -2.48 -10.71
C ALA A 149 -26.67 -2.89 -11.26
N ILE A 150 -26.39 -4.19 -11.23
CA ILE A 150 -25.25 -4.79 -11.94
C ILE A 150 -25.62 -4.85 -13.43
N ASP A 151 -25.59 -3.70 -14.09
CA ASP A 151 -25.84 -3.62 -15.52
C ASP A 151 -24.59 -4.03 -16.32
N ARG A 152 -24.78 -4.40 -17.60
CA ARG A 152 -23.68 -4.58 -18.57
C ARG A 152 -22.72 -3.37 -18.60
N ARG A 153 -23.26 -2.17 -18.36
CA ARG A 153 -22.48 -0.91 -18.25
C ARG A 153 -21.67 -0.81 -16.96
N GLY A 154 -22.12 -1.46 -15.89
CA GLY A 154 -21.37 -1.63 -14.64
C GLY A 154 -20.20 -2.59 -14.85
N PHE A 155 -20.42 -3.71 -15.55
CA PHE A 155 -19.36 -4.66 -15.89
C PHE A 155 -18.25 -4.04 -16.76
N LEU A 156 -18.62 -3.30 -17.82
CA LEU A 156 -17.66 -2.55 -18.65
C LEU A 156 -16.79 -1.60 -17.83
N ARG A 157 -17.39 -0.88 -16.88
CA ARG A 157 -16.69 0.03 -15.97
C ARG A 157 -15.70 -0.68 -15.06
N VAL A 158 -16.11 -1.79 -14.44
CA VAL A 158 -15.22 -2.59 -13.60
C VAL A 158 -14.08 -3.19 -14.45
N SER A 159 -14.38 -3.67 -15.66
CA SER A 159 -13.37 -4.21 -16.58
C SER A 159 -12.34 -3.17 -17.00
N THR A 160 -12.72 -1.90 -17.19
CA THR A 160 -11.76 -0.83 -17.50
C THR A 160 -10.82 -0.54 -16.33
N VAL A 161 -11.31 -0.61 -15.09
CA VAL A 161 -10.45 -0.47 -13.90
C VAL A 161 -9.48 -1.64 -13.80
N ALA A 162 -9.97 -2.86 -14.02
CA ALA A 162 -9.11 -4.05 -14.02
C ALA A 162 -8.02 -3.97 -15.11
N ALA A 163 -8.37 -3.53 -16.32
CA ALA A 163 -7.42 -3.33 -17.41
C ALA A 163 -6.36 -2.27 -17.06
N ILE A 164 -6.76 -1.14 -16.45
CA ILE A 164 -5.82 -0.10 -16.01
C ILE A 164 -4.89 -0.63 -14.91
N ALA A 165 -5.41 -1.43 -13.97
CA ALA A 165 -4.60 -2.00 -12.90
C ALA A 165 -3.54 -2.97 -13.44
N VAL A 166 -3.92 -3.86 -14.37
CA VAL A 166 -3.00 -4.79 -15.03
C VAL A 166 -1.97 -4.04 -15.88
N ALA A 167 -2.41 -3.03 -16.64
CA ALA A 167 -1.51 -2.22 -17.47
C ALA A 167 -0.51 -1.42 -16.60
N GLY A 168 -0.98 -0.78 -15.53
CA GLY A 168 -0.12 -0.05 -14.60
C GLY A 168 0.92 -0.94 -13.94
N ALA A 169 0.51 -2.14 -13.52
CA ALA A 169 1.40 -3.16 -12.98
C ALA A 169 2.46 -3.64 -13.98
N ALA A 170 2.06 -3.89 -15.23
CA ALA A 170 2.97 -4.33 -16.30
C ALA A 170 3.97 -3.22 -16.68
N VAL A 171 3.50 -1.98 -16.82
CA VAL A 171 4.34 -0.83 -17.15
C VAL A 171 5.29 -0.50 -16.01
N GLY A 172 4.85 -0.56 -14.75
CA GLY A 172 5.73 -0.34 -13.60
C GLY A 172 6.91 -1.32 -13.57
N LYS A 173 6.71 -2.58 -13.97
CA LYS A 173 7.80 -3.56 -14.13
C LYS A 173 8.79 -3.22 -15.25
N LEU A 174 8.37 -2.48 -16.27
CA LEU A 174 9.25 -2.03 -17.36
C LEU A 174 10.14 -0.85 -16.97
N PHE A 175 9.83 -0.17 -15.86
CA PHE A 175 10.64 0.90 -15.28
C PHE A 175 11.17 0.47 -13.91
N PRO A 176 12.09 -0.53 -13.85
CA PRO A 176 12.67 -0.94 -12.59
C PRO A 176 13.38 0.24 -11.96
N LYS A 177 13.09 0.51 -10.68
CA LYS A 177 13.96 1.37 -9.88
C LYS A 177 15.35 0.74 -9.90
N THR A 178 16.34 1.48 -10.39
CA THR A 178 17.73 1.21 -9.99
C THR A 178 17.70 1.15 -8.47
N LEU A 179 18.28 0.08 -7.89
CA LEU A 179 18.44 -0.12 -6.45
C LEU A 179 19.26 1.04 -5.87
N THR A 180 18.63 2.20 -5.82
CA THR A 180 19.10 3.35 -5.08
C THR A 180 18.61 3.01 -3.71
N GLU A 181 19.55 2.65 -2.86
CA GLU A 181 19.33 2.46 -1.45
C GLU A 181 18.73 3.76 -0.88
N THR A 182 17.41 3.92 -0.98
CA THR A 182 16.71 4.96 -0.26
C THR A 182 16.70 4.51 1.18
N SER A 183 17.77 4.90 1.86
CA SER A 183 17.94 4.92 3.30
C SER A 183 16.88 5.81 3.94
N SER A 184 15.62 5.36 3.94
CA SER A 184 14.62 5.87 4.86
C SER A 184 14.76 5.10 6.17
N ALA A 185 15.68 5.58 7.00
CA ALA A 185 15.66 5.55 8.47
C ALA A 185 15.16 4.27 9.18
N SER A 186 15.59 3.11 8.72
CA SER A 186 15.94 2.01 9.62
C SER A 186 17.27 1.51 9.10
N GLY A 187 18.34 1.70 9.89
CA GLY A 187 19.70 1.38 9.47
C GLY A 187 19.75 -0.03 8.91
N LYS A 188 20.03 -0.13 7.61
CA LYS A 188 20.61 -1.35 7.05
C LYS A 188 21.82 -1.66 7.91
N SER A 189 21.68 -2.65 8.80
CA SER A 189 22.81 -3.36 9.34
C SER A 189 23.38 -4.17 8.17
N ALA A 190 24.04 -3.47 7.24
CA ALA A 190 25.19 -4.03 6.56
C ALA A 190 26.06 -4.54 7.69
N SER A 191 26.29 -5.84 7.74
CA SER A 191 27.02 -6.54 8.80
C SER A 191 28.24 -5.72 9.22
N LYS A 192 28.05 -4.86 10.23
CA LYS A 192 29.08 -3.98 10.74
C LYS A 192 29.92 -4.94 11.54
N LYS A 193 31.05 -5.35 10.98
CA LYS A 193 31.95 -6.34 11.59
C LYS A 193 32.17 -5.91 13.03
N ILE A 194 31.53 -6.60 13.97
CA ILE A 194 31.64 -6.30 15.40
C ILE A 194 33.05 -6.76 15.76
N ILE A 195 33.95 -5.81 16.00
CA ILE A 195 35.31 -6.11 16.43
C ILE A 195 35.23 -6.32 17.95
N GLU A 196 35.74 -7.46 18.41
CA GLU A 196 35.75 -7.82 19.83
C GLU A 196 36.70 -6.90 20.60
N ASP A 197 36.20 -6.28 21.69
CA ASP A 197 36.88 -5.21 22.43
C ASP A 197 38.19 -5.69 23.09
N ALA A 198 38.33 -7.00 23.30
CA ALA A 198 39.54 -7.65 23.82
C ALA A 198 40.76 -7.56 22.88
N SER A 199 40.56 -7.15 21.62
CA SER A 199 41.63 -6.99 20.64
C SER A 199 42.29 -5.60 20.64
N PHE A 200 41.75 -4.62 21.37
CA PHE A 200 42.32 -3.28 21.44
C PHE A 200 43.27 -3.12 22.64
N LYS A 201 44.51 -2.72 22.37
CA LYS A 201 45.41 -2.25 23.45
C LYS A 201 44.97 -0.87 23.92
N VAL A 202 44.99 -0.65 25.23
CA VAL A 202 44.67 0.65 25.86
C VAL A 202 45.52 1.75 25.23
N GLY A 203 44.86 2.70 24.54
CA GLY A 203 45.50 3.83 23.85
C GLY A 203 45.51 3.77 22.32
N GLN A 204 44.99 2.73 21.67
CA GLN A 204 44.84 2.71 20.22
C GLN A 204 43.54 3.35 19.73
N THR A 205 43.62 4.09 18.62
CA THR A 205 42.49 4.68 17.91
C THR A 205 42.19 3.88 16.64
N HIS A 206 40.94 3.48 16.47
CA HIS A 206 40.45 2.83 15.25
C HIS A 206 39.51 3.77 14.51
N ASN A 207 39.80 4.03 13.23
CA ASN A 207 38.89 4.76 12.35
C ASN A 207 37.89 3.79 11.74
N PHE A 208 36.66 3.84 12.22
CA PHE A 208 35.55 3.12 11.61
C PHE A 208 35.12 3.88 10.35
N VAL A 209 35.36 3.31 9.18
CA VAL A 209 34.80 3.81 7.93
C VAL A 209 33.40 3.20 7.79
N SER A 210 32.41 4.07 7.60
CA SER A 210 31.01 3.72 7.36
C SER A 210 30.79 3.14 5.98
#